data_AF-A0A2T0UW34-F1
#
_entry.id   AF-A0A2T0UW34-F1
#
_cell.length_a   1.000
_cell.length_b   1.000
_cell.length_c   1.000
_cell.angle_alpha   90.00
_cell.angle_beta   90.00
_cell.angle_gamma   90.00
#
_symmetry.space_group_name_H-M   'P 1'
#
loop_
_entity.id
_entity.type
_entity.pdbx_description
1 polymer ?
#
loop_
_entity_poly.entity_id
_entity_poly.type
_entity_poly.pdbx_seq_one_letter_code
_entity_poly.pdbx_strand_id
1 'polypeptide(L)'
;MNRTLKRVLGLAGSAVLGLAGAVTFASAAQAHHVEITGYSECTDDGWTVTWEATDWNSQNLGAGVVTALSAELEGDLQVGASLPHPSTGEVITGTQTLSLDQATAELKIDAEWPNGQEGSGTGVVSQPEGGCEAPEEPTPEVEAGGYSDCFGVFVYGDNYNPEALAEFTFDPSNGDAVSYTPEVDEGAWEYFLLDDPETGLTVDILVDGELYTTIEWVDNPLCHYVTAEADCDGLNFTISVPEDGEETTFYFYTSYDESETVEVVAPGESKTITVPAQNNEEFSVFYWVETQKDSVYGEVPWTPCPPEETPSESPSPKPELPKTGSSLSIMIGSAAALIVAAGVIFFLMRRRRAAQDW
;
A
#
# COMPACT_ATOMS: atom_id res chain seq x y z
N MET A 1 10.70 -12.09 -17.31
CA MET A 1 9.59 -13.00 -17.71
C MET A 1 8.34 -12.14 -17.82
N ASN A 2 7.67 -12.10 -18.97
CA ASN A 2 6.80 -10.99 -19.39
C ASN A 2 5.53 -10.83 -18.50
N ARG A 3 5.34 -9.65 -17.87
CA ARG A 3 4.30 -9.31 -16.89
C ARG A 3 2.88 -9.52 -17.45
N THR A 4 2.72 -9.40 -18.76
CA THR A 4 1.46 -9.63 -19.50
C THR A 4 1.07 -11.11 -19.58
N LEU A 5 2.03 -12.04 -19.57
CA LEU A 5 1.74 -13.48 -19.66
C LEU A 5 1.17 -14.05 -18.35
N LYS A 6 1.52 -13.45 -17.20
CA LYS A 6 0.97 -13.84 -15.90
C LYS A 6 -0.49 -13.41 -15.74
N ARG A 7 -0.85 -12.21 -16.21
CA ARG A 7 -2.24 -11.71 -16.17
C ARG A 7 -3.18 -12.47 -17.11
N VAL A 8 -2.68 -12.94 -18.27
CA VAL A 8 -3.49 -13.73 -19.22
C VAL A 8 -3.64 -15.20 -18.79
N LEU A 9 -2.69 -15.76 -18.04
CA LEU A 9 -2.82 -17.11 -17.48
C LEU A 9 -3.72 -17.16 -16.22
N GLY A 10 -3.84 -16.06 -15.47
CA GLY A 10 -4.81 -15.95 -14.37
C GLY A 10 -6.26 -15.96 -14.86
N LEU A 11 -6.55 -15.26 -15.95
CA LEU A 11 -7.91 -15.18 -16.53
C LEU A 11 -8.34 -16.41 -17.34
N ALA A 12 -7.41 -17.29 -17.72
CA ALA A 12 -7.73 -18.54 -18.43
C ALA A 12 -7.69 -19.78 -17.52
N GLY A 13 -7.23 -19.65 -16.27
CA GLY A 13 -7.06 -20.75 -15.32
C GLY A 13 -8.22 -20.95 -14.33
N SER A 14 -9.14 -19.99 -14.21
CA SER A 14 -10.24 -20.03 -13.24
C SER A 14 -11.48 -20.82 -13.69
N ALA A 15 -11.50 -21.37 -14.91
CA ALA A 15 -12.69 -22.00 -15.47
C ALA A 15 -12.86 -23.51 -15.22
N VAL A 16 -12.09 -24.18 -14.34
CA VAL A 16 -12.07 -25.67 -14.33
C VAL A 16 -12.28 -26.40 -13.00
N LEU A 17 -12.11 -25.86 -11.79
CA LEU A 17 -12.28 -26.71 -10.58
C LEU A 17 -12.92 -25.99 -9.40
N GLY A 18 -14.21 -26.24 -9.23
CA GLY A 18 -14.98 -25.86 -8.04
C GLY A 18 -16.41 -26.42 -8.03
N LEU A 19 -16.63 -27.67 -8.49
CA LEU A 19 -17.92 -28.35 -8.37
C LEU A 19 -18.17 -28.73 -6.89
N ALA A 20 -18.53 -27.75 -6.06
CA ALA A 20 -19.10 -28.01 -4.74
C ALA A 20 -20.56 -28.45 -4.94
N GLY A 21 -20.87 -29.69 -4.57
CA GLY A 21 -22.16 -30.31 -4.83
C GLY A 21 -23.31 -29.66 -4.07
N ALA A 22 -24.34 -29.21 -4.78
CA ALA A 22 -25.61 -28.79 -4.19
C ALA A 22 -26.27 -29.95 -3.44
N VAL A 23 -26.77 -29.69 -2.24
CA VAL A 23 -27.62 -30.63 -1.50
C VAL A 23 -29.08 -30.25 -1.73
N THR A 24 -29.78 -31.05 -2.53
CA THR A 24 -31.23 -30.91 -2.75
C THR A 24 -32.01 -31.62 -1.64
N PHE A 25 -32.76 -30.86 -0.85
CA PHE A 25 -33.69 -31.42 0.13
C PHE A 25 -35.06 -31.64 -0.53
N ALA A 26 -35.25 -32.80 -1.16
CA ALA A 26 -36.56 -33.21 -1.64
C ALA A 26 -37.46 -33.59 -0.45
N SER A 27 -38.46 -32.76 -0.15
CA SER A 27 -39.50 -33.11 0.82
C SER A 27 -40.45 -34.19 0.24
N ALA A 28 -41.03 -35.03 1.11
CA ALA A 28 -41.66 -36.29 0.74
C ALA A 28 -42.74 -36.18 -0.36
N ALA A 29 -42.54 -36.91 -1.47
CA ALA A 29 -43.52 -37.32 -2.48
C ALA A 29 -44.70 -36.34 -2.74
N GLN A 30 -44.41 -35.07 -3.03
CA GLN A 30 -45.40 -34.18 -3.60
C GLN A 30 -45.43 -34.35 -5.12
N ALA A 31 -46.63 -34.45 -5.68
CA ALA A 31 -46.83 -34.54 -7.13
C ALA A 31 -46.43 -33.25 -7.89
N HIS A 32 -46.27 -32.15 -7.16
CA HIS A 32 -45.85 -30.85 -7.66
C HIS A 32 -44.77 -30.33 -6.71
N HIS A 33 -43.53 -30.24 -7.16
CA HIS A 33 -42.49 -29.54 -6.42
C HIS A 33 -41.49 -28.89 -7.36
N VAL A 34 -40.77 -27.91 -6.82
CA VAL A 34 -39.69 -27.23 -7.53
C VAL A 34 -38.39 -27.98 -7.24
N GLU A 35 -37.66 -28.35 -8.28
CA GLU A 35 -36.29 -28.85 -8.15
C GLU A 35 -35.32 -27.69 -8.38
N ILE A 36 -34.39 -27.50 -7.45
CA ILE A 36 -33.44 -26.37 -7.44
C ILE A 36 -32.04 -26.94 -7.37
N THR A 37 -31.18 -26.59 -8.31
CA THR A 37 -29.73 -26.84 -8.23
C THR A 37 -29.01 -25.49 -8.18
N GLY A 38 -27.85 -25.42 -7.54
CA GLY A 38 -27.05 -24.20 -7.55
C GLY A 38 -25.56 -24.51 -7.65
N TYR A 39 -24.82 -23.62 -8.31
CA TYR A 39 -23.39 -23.74 -8.54
C TYR A 39 -22.69 -22.46 -8.08
N SER A 40 -21.64 -22.59 -7.29
CA SER A 40 -20.91 -21.46 -6.72
C SER A 40 -19.58 -21.20 -7.43
N GLU A 41 -19.25 -19.93 -7.66
CA GLU A 41 -17.96 -19.49 -8.21
C GLU A 41 -17.43 -18.27 -7.42
N CYS A 42 -16.12 -18.18 -7.22
CA CYS A 42 -15.51 -16.99 -6.60
C CYS A 42 -15.44 -15.82 -7.58
N THR A 43 -15.54 -14.60 -7.05
CA THR A 43 -15.34 -13.34 -7.77
C THR A 43 -14.36 -12.44 -7.00
N ASP A 44 -13.90 -11.35 -7.62
CA ASP A 44 -12.93 -10.43 -6.99
C ASP A 44 -13.46 -9.82 -5.67
N ASP A 45 -14.77 -9.59 -5.59
CA ASP A 45 -15.45 -8.94 -4.45
C ASP A 45 -16.25 -9.92 -3.56
N GLY A 46 -16.19 -11.23 -3.84
CA GLY A 46 -17.07 -12.19 -3.18
C GLY A 46 -17.20 -13.53 -3.89
N TRP A 47 -18.44 -13.99 -4.01
CA TRP A 47 -18.77 -15.19 -4.76
C TRP A 47 -20.20 -15.11 -5.31
N THR A 48 -20.47 -15.85 -6.37
CA THR A 48 -21.78 -15.92 -7.01
C THR A 48 -22.33 -17.32 -6.92
N VAL A 49 -23.66 -17.43 -6.94
CA VAL A 49 -24.39 -18.68 -7.11
C VAL A 49 -25.29 -18.57 -8.32
N THR A 50 -25.09 -19.45 -9.30
CA THR A 50 -26.04 -19.65 -10.39
C THR A 50 -27.03 -20.73 -9.99
N TRP A 51 -28.29 -20.35 -9.83
CA TRP A 51 -29.40 -21.23 -9.52
C TRP A 51 -30.07 -21.72 -10.81
N GLU A 52 -30.37 -23.01 -10.87
CA GLU A 52 -31.18 -23.65 -11.91
C GLU A 52 -32.46 -24.21 -11.28
N ALA A 53 -33.61 -23.97 -11.89
CA ALA A 53 -34.89 -24.47 -11.40
C ALA A 53 -35.71 -25.20 -12.48
N THR A 54 -36.41 -26.27 -12.07
CA THR A 54 -37.37 -27.01 -12.90
C THR A 54 -38.62 -27.43 -12.10
N ASP A 55 -39.67 -27.84 -12.81
CA ASP A 55 -40.91 -28.41 -12.27
C ASP A 55 -40.84 -29.94 -12.26
N TRP A 56 -40.85 -30.58 -11.08
CA TRP A 56 -40.90 -32.03 -11.00
C TRP A 56 -42.33 -32.59 -11.02
N ASN A 57 -42.65 -33.24 -12.14
CA ASN A 57 -43.78 -34.17 -12.36
C ASN A 57 -45.18 -33.56 -12.53
N SER A 58 -45.30 -32.48 -13.31
CA SER A 58 -46.61 -31.96 -13.76
C SER A 58 -47.32 -32.75 -14.86
N GLN A 59 -47.15 -34.08 -14.95
CA GLN A 59 -47.61 -34.88 -16.12
C GLN A 59 -49.03 -34.50 -16.60
N ASN A 60 -49.06 -33.78 -17.74
CA ASN A 60 -50.23 -33.27 -18.46
C ASN A 60 -51.04 -32.14 -17.78
N LEU A 61 -50.53 -31.50 -16.72
CA LEU A 61 -51.21 -30.40 -16.02
C LEU A 61 -50.70 -29.01 -16.39
N GLY A 62 -49.55 -28.93 -17.07
CA GLY A 62 -48.89 -27.67 -17.41
C GLY A 62 -47.81 -27.28 -16.39
N ALA A 63 -46.93 -26.37 -16.78
CA ALA A 63 -45.80 -25.93 -15.97
C ALA A 63 -46.26 -25.16 -14.71
N GLY A 64 -45.54 -25.37 -13.60
CA GLY A 64 -45.65 -24.51 -12.42
C GLY A 64 -45.16 -23.09 -12.73
N VAL A 65 -45.80 -22.08 -12.14
CA VAL A 65 -45.41 -20.67 -12.26
C VAL A 65 -44.85 -20.22 -10.92
N VAL A 66 -43.68 -19.59 -10.92
CA VAL A 66 -43.03 -19.05 -9.71
C VAL A 66 -43.90 -17.96 -9.11
N THR A 67 -44.27 -18.09 -7.84
CA THR A 67 -45.09 -17.13 -7.11
C THR A 67 -44.31 -16.34 -6.07
N ALA A 68 -43.21 -16.89 -5.54
CA ALA A 68 -42.30 -16.18 -4.65
C ALA A 68 -40.86 -16.71 -4.70
N LEU A 69 -39.91 -15.83 -4.40
CA LEU A 69 -38.48 -16.13 -4.22
C LEU A 69 -38.02 -15.58 -2.87
N SER A 70 -37.15 -16.31 -2.16
CA SER A 70 -36.56 -15.83 -0.88
C SER A 70 -35.35 -14.91 -1.05
N ALA A 71 -34.82 -14.79 -2.27
CA ALA A 71 -33.66 -13.96 -2.60
C ALA A 71 -33.91 -13.22 -3.91
N GLU A 72 -33.28 -12.05 -4.05
CA GLU A 72 -33.23 -11.33 -5.33
C GLU A 72 -32.21 -12.00 -6.25
N LEU A 73 -32.61 -12.22 -7.50
CA LEU A 73 -31.81 -12.90 -8.51
C LEU A 73 -31.72 -12.04 -9.77
N GLU A 74 -30.58 -12.08 -10.44
CA GLU A 74 -30.42 -11.57 -11.81
C GLU A 74 -30.63 -12.70 -12.82
N GLY A 75 -31.55 -12.54 -13.78
CA GLY A 75 -31.78 -13.52 -14.85
C GLY A 75 -33.25 -13.81 -15.12
N ASP A 76 -33.50 -14.98 -15.71
CA ASP A 76 -34.84 -15.40 -16.13
C ASP A 76 -35.68 -15.96 -14.97
N LEU A 77 -35.03 -16.50 -13.93
CA LEU A 77 -35.67 -17.02 -12.73
C LEU A 77 -36.17 -15.88 -11.84
N GLN A 78 -37.43 -15.50 -12.06
CA GLN A 78 -38.13 -14.42 -11.37
C GLN A 78 -39.60 -14.79 -11.11
N VAL A 79 -40.29 -14.00 -10.28
CA VAL A 79 -41.73 -14.19 -10.04
C VAL A 79 -42.51 -14.06 -11.34
N GLY A 80 -43.43 -15.01 -11.59
CA GLY A 80 -44.21 -15.13 -12.82
C GLY A 80 -43.54 -15.98 -13.90
N ALA A 81 -42.30 -16.43 -13.71
CA ALA A 81 -41.64 -17.31 -14.66
C ALA A 81 -42.26 -18.72 -14.64
N SER A 82 -42.33 -19.35 -15.82
CA SER A 82 -42.80 -20.72 -15.98
C SER A 82 -41.65 -21.69 -15.79
N LEU A 83 -41.79 -22.65 -14.89
CA LEU A 83 -40.79 -23.67 -14.62
C LEU A 83 -40.79 -24.73 -15.74
N PRO A 84 -39.66 -24.97 -16.42
CA PRO A 84 -39.60 -26.01 -17.45
C PRO A 84 -39.69 -27.40 -16.81
N HIS A 85 -40.24 -28.35 -17.57
CA HIS A 85 -40.30 -29.74 -17.13
C HIS A 85 -38.93 -30.41 -17.36
N PRO A 86 -38.36 -31.16 -16.42
CA PRO A 86 -36.99 -31.68 -16.49
C PRO A 86 -36.76 -32.61 -17.69
N SER A 87 -37.80 -33.23 -18.23
CA SER A 87 -37.68 -34.07 -19.44
C SER A 87 -37.40 -33.29 -20.73
N THR A 88 -37.56 -31.96 -20.74
CA THR A 88 -37.18 -31.14 -21.91
C THR A 88 -35.67 -30.90 -21.95
N GLY A 89 -34.99 -31.06 -20.81
CA GLY A 89 -33.58 -30.68 -20.64
C GLY A 89 -33.39 -29.16 -20.52
N GLU A 90 -34.46 -28.38 -20.49
CA GLU A 90 -34.42 -26.94 -20.26
C GLU A 90 -34.47 -26.65 -18.76
N VAL A 91 -33.75 -25.62 -18.34
CA VAL A 91 -33.76 -25.06 -16.99
C VAL A 91 -33.99 -23.56 -17.07
N ILE A 92 -34.57 -22.97 -16.03
CA ILE A 92 -34.56 -21.51 -15.88
C ILE A 92 -33.47 -21.13 -14.88
N THR A 93 -32.76 -20.03 -15.14
CA THR A 93 -31.57 -19.64 -14.38
C THR A 93 -31.72 -18.28 -13.71
N GLY A 94 -31.09 -18.13 -12.54
CA GLY A 94 -30.93 -16.84 -11.87
C GLY A 94 -29.64 -16.82 -11.05
N THR A 95 -28.96 -15.68 -11.02
CA THR A 95 -27.68 -15.51 -10.32
C THR A 95 -27.87 -14.69 -9.05
N GLN A 96 -27.22 -15.11 -7.98
CA GLN A 96 -27.15 -14.42 -6.69
C GLN A 96 -25.69 -14.08 -6.39
N THR A 97 -25.38 -12.83 -6.06
CA THR A 97 -24.04 -12.41 -5.62
C THR A 97 -24.00 -12.30 -4.10
N LEU A 98 -22.94 -12.80 -3.49
CA LEU A 98 -22.72 -12.84 -2.04
C LEU A 98 -21.32 -12.30 -1.70
N SER A 99 -21.19 -11.70 -0.52
CA SER A 99 -19.92 -11.23 0.02
C SER A 99 -19.11 -12.36 0.67
N LEU A 100 -17.81 -12.15 0.86
CA LEU A 100 -16.88 -13.13 1.42
C LEU A 100 -17.23 -13.59 2.87
N ASP A 101 -18.01 -12.81 3.62
CA ASP A 101 -18.44 -13.14 4.98
C ASP A 101 -19.67 -14.07 5.02
N GLN A 102 -20.31 -14.32 3.88
CA GLN A 102 -21.44 -15.24 3.77
C GLN A 102 -20.95 -16.65 3.40
N ALA A 103 -21.10 -17.60 4.32
CA ALA A 103 -20.64 -18.98 4.10
C ALA A 103 -21.57 -19.83 3.23
N THR A 104 -22.85 -19.43 3.11
CA THR A 104 -23.88 -20.20 2.40
C THR A 104 -24.89 -19.27 1.74
N ALA A 105 -25.38 -19.69 0.57
CA ALA A 105 -26.51 -19.11 -0.12
C ALA A 105 -27.71 -20.07 0.00
N GLU A 106 -28.88 -19.53 0.29
CA GLU A 106 -30.13 -20.28 0.36
C GLU A 106 -31.16 -19.64 -0.58
N LEU A 107 -31.78 -20.47 -1.42
CA LEU A 107 -32.87 -20.08 -2.29
C LEU A 107 -34.08 -20.97 -2.04
N LYS A 108 -35.21 -20.37 -1.67
CA LYS A 108 -36.54 -20.97 -1.66
C LYS A 108 -37.36 -20.42 -2.82
N ILE A 109 -38.00 -21.32 -3.56
CA ILE A 109 -38.93 -21.00 -4.64
C ILE A 109 -40.29 -21.59 -4.27
N ASP A 110 -41.31 -20.74 -4.26
CA ASP A 110 -42.72 -21.15 -4.19
C ASP A 110 -43.32 -21.07 -5.59
N ALA A 111 -44.14 -22.06 -5.96
CA ALA A 111 -44.79 -22.14 -7.27
C ALA A 111 -46.23 -22.64 -7.17
N GLU A 112 -47.04 -22.27 -8.16
CA GLU A 112 -48.44 -22.70 -8.33
C GLU A 112 -48.65 -23.33 -9.71
N TRP A 113 -49.39 -24.43 -9.78
CA TRP A 113 -49.70 -25.15 -11.01
C TRP A 113 -51.13 -24.86 -11.49
N PRO A 114 -51.47 -25.10 -12.78
CA PRO A 114 -52.78 -24.75 -13.34
C PRO A 114 -54.00 -25.40 -12.68
N ASN A 115 -53.80 -26.46 -11.89
CA ASN A 115 -54.84 -27.12 -11.09
C ASN A 115 -55.05 -26.48 -9.70
N GLY A 116 -54.38 -25.36 -9.40
CA GLY A 116 -54.43 -24.66 -8.12
C GLY A 116 -53.65 -25.35 -7.00
N GLN A 117 -52.76 -26.30 -7.32
CA GLN A 117 -51.83 -26.88 -6.34
C GLN A 117 -50.63 -25.96 -6.17
N GLU A 118 -50.15 -25.85 -4.95
CA GLU A 118 -48.95 -25.11 -4.58
C GLU A 118 -47.86 -26.09 -4.15
N GLY A 119 -46.61 -25.70 -4.37
CA GLY A 119 -45.43 -26.50 -4.06
C GLY A 119 -44.22 -25.59 -3.91
N SER A 120 -43.19 -26.08 -3.22
CA SER A 120 -41.98 -25.31 -2.99
C SER A 120 -40.73 -26.18 -3.07
N GLY A 121 -39.60 -25.55 -3.36
CA GLY A 121 -38.28 -26.14 -3.31
C GLY A 121 -37.33 -25.24 -2.53
N THR A 122 -36.32 -25.84 -1.90
CA THR A 122 -35.24 -25.10 -1.24
C THR A 122 -33.89 -25.70 -1.64
N GLY A 123 -33.01 -24.85 -2.16
CA GLY A 123 -31.63 -25.16 -2.46
C GLY A 123 -30.69 -24.42 -1.51
N VAL A 124 -29.64 -25.10 -1.07
CA VAL A 124 -28.56 -24.50 -0.27
C VAL A 124 -27.23 -24.80 -0.96
N VAL A 125 -26.43 -23.77 -1.19
CA VAL A 125 -25.09 -23.84 -1.77
C VAL A 125 -24.12 -23.23 -0.78
N SER A 126 -23.01 -23.92 -0.52
CA SER A 126 -21.92 -23.37 0.30
C SER A 126 -20.96 -22.58 -0.57
N GLN A 127 -20.23 -21.63 0.03
CA GLN A 127 -19.09 -21.00 -0.60
C GLN A 127 -18.11 -22.08 -1.14
N PRO A 128 -17.39 -21.84 -2.26
CA PRO A 128 -16.44 -22.80 -2.81
C PRO A 128 -15.44 -23.35 -1.76
N GLU A 129 -15.11 -24.64 -1.86
CA GLU A 129 -14.16 -25.28 -0.95
C GLU A 129 -12.79 -24.59 -1.01
N GLY A 130 -12.28 -24.17 0.15
CA GLY A 130 -11.07 -23.34 0.27
C GLY A 130 -11.35 -21.87 0.59
N GLY A 131 -12.62 -21.45 0.50
CA GLY A 131 -12.98 -20.04 0.59
C GLY A 131 -12.59 -19.28 -0.68
N CYS A 132 -13.11 -18.07 -0.83
CA CYS A 132 -12.62 -17.15 -1.86
C CYS A 132 -11.54 -16.27 -1.23
N GLU A 133 -10.33 -16.34 -1.78
CA GLU A 133 -9.23 -15.49 -1.33
C GLU A 133 -9.57 -14.04 -1.65
N ALA A 134 -9.53 -13.18 -0.63
CA ALA A 134 -9.56 -11.75 -0.88
C ALA A 134 -8.33 -11.40 -1.74
N PRO A 135 -8.44 -10.46 -2.69
CA PRO A 135 -7.27 -9.96 -3.38
C PRO A 135 -6.24 -9.51 -2.35
N GLU A 136 -4.98 -9.92 -2.53
CA GLU A 136 -3.89 -9.42 -1.68
C GLU A 136 -3.84 -7.89 -1.83
N GLU A 137 -3.87 -7.18 -0.70
CA GLU A 137 -3.67 -5.73 -0.72
C GLU A 137 -2.27 -5.43 -1.28
N PRO A 138 -2.13 -4.43 -2.17
CA PRO A 138 -0.83 -4.09 -2.73
C PRO A 138 0.09 -3.65 -1.58
N THR A 139 1.29 -4.21 -1.53
CA THR A 139 2.33 -3.80 -0.58
C THR A 139 3.33 -2.88 -1.25
N PRO A 140 3.93 -1.91 -0.55
CA PRO A 140 4.99 -1.10 -1.11
C PRO A 140 6.18 -1.94 -1.60
N GLU A 141 6.77 -1.55 -2.72
CA GLU A 141 8.04 -2.06 -3.24
C GLU A 141 8.98 -0.87 -3.33
N VAL A 142 10.05 -0.86 -2.53
CA VAL A 142 10.92 0.31 -2.33
C VAL A 142 12.39 -0.02 -2.51
N GLU A 143 13.18 0.98 -2.88
CA GLU A 143 14.64 1.00 -2.72
C GLU A 143 15.03 2.29 -2.01
N ALA A 144 15.97 2.23 -1.09
CA ALA A 144 16.53 3.41 -0.45
C ALA A 144 17.99 3.17 -0.08
N GLY A 145 18.78 4.23 -0.05
CA GLY A 145 20.21 4.16 0.19
C GLY A 145 20.87 5.51 0.23
N GLY A 146 22.20 5.51 0.16
CA GLY A 146 22.97 6.75 0.20
C GLY A 146 24.47 6.50 0.14
N TYR A 147 25.21 7.58 0.11
CA TYR A 147 26.67 7.60 0.17
C TYR A 147 27.14 8.90 0.85
N SER A 148 28.39 8.93 1.30
CA SER A 148 29.01 10.12 1.87
C SER A 148 30.20 10.58 1.03
N ASP A 149 30.47 11.88 1.04
CA ASP A 149 31.71 12.46 0.56
C ASP A 149 32.33 13.39 1.62
N CYS A 150 33.24 14.31 1.27
CA CYS A 150 33.89 15.16 2.28
C CYS A 150 32.96 16.16 2.96
N PHE A 151 31.84 16.50 2.34
CA PHE A 151 30.99 17.59 2.79
C PHE A 151 29.69 17.12 3.40
N GLY A 152 29.33 15.84 3.27
CA GLY A 152 28.02 15.42 3.73
C GLY A 152 27.64 14.00 3.39
N VAL A 153 26.35 13.73 3.57
CA VAL A 153 25.69 12.46 3.27
C VAL A 153 24.55 12.72 2.29
N PHE A 154 24.63 12.06 1.14
CA PHE A 154 23.54 11.98 0.17
C PHE A 154 22.68 10.75 0.48
N VAL A 155 21.36 10.92 0.49
CA VAL A 155 20.39 9.83 0.64
C VAL A 155 19.33 9.89 -0.45
N TYR A 156 18.75 8.73 -0.76
CA TYR A 156 17.66 8.62 -1.73
C TYR A 156 16.66 7.53 -1.34
N GLY A 157 15.44 7.62 -1.89
CA GLY A 157 14.35 6.66 -1.75
C GLY A 157 13.42 6.66 -2.96
N ASP A 158 13.11 5.47 -3.49
CA ASP A 158 12.31 5.25 -4.69
C ASP A 158 11.16 4.27 -4.42
N ASN A 159 9.97 4.62 -4.91
CA ASN A 159 8.80 3.73 -4.97
C ASN A 159 8.73 3.02 -6.33
N TYR A 160 8.46 1.72 -6.32
CA TYR A 160 8.26 0.90 -7.53
C TYR A 160 6.85 0.33 -7.69
N ASN A 161 6.01 0.43 -6.66
CA ASN A 161 4.61 0.01 -6.73
C ASN A 161 3.65 1.22 -6.76
N PRO A 162 3.03 1.54 -7.90
CA PRO A 162 2.10 2.67 -7.97
C PRO A 162 0.76 2.40 -7.25
N GLU A 163 0.47 1.16 -6.88
CA GLU A 163 -0.75 0.79 -6.13
C GLU A 163 -0.55 0.91 -4.61
N ALA A 164 0.70 1.06 -4.13
CA ALA A 164 1.05 1.23 -2.73
C ALA A 164 2.38 1.99 -2.60
N LEU A 165 2.31 3.30 -2.36
CA LEU A 165 3.47 4.16 -2.13
C LEU A 165 3.86 4.15 -0.66
N ALA A 166 5.17 4.10 -0.38
CA ALA A 166 5.71 4.31 0.96
C ALA A 166 6.15 5.76 1.18
N GLU A 167 6.08 6.21 2.43
CA GLU A 167 6.69 7.45 2.91
C GLU A 167 8.14 7.20 3.32
N PHE A 168 9.07 7.98 2.79
CA PHE A 168 10.47 8.01 3.19
C PHE A 168 10.70 9.18 4.15
N THR A 169 11.37 8.94 5.26
CA THR A 169 11.87 10.01 6.14
C THR A 169 13.38 9.91 6.26
N PHE A 170 14.07 11.01 6.01
CA PHE A 170 15.51 11.14 6.17
C PHE A 170 15.79 11.96 7.43
N ASP A 171 16.36 11.32 8.45
CA ASP A 171 16.57 11.88 9.79
C ASP A 171 18.08 12.01 10.08
N PRO A 172 18.69 13.19 9.84
CA PRO A 172 20.10 13.41 10.08
C PRO A 172 20.41 13.57 11.58
N SER A 173 21.62 13.19 12.01
CA SER A 173 22.09 13.39 13.39
C SER A 173 22.20 14.86 13.80
N ASN A 174 22.25 15.77 12.82
CA ASN A 174 22.22 17.22 12.95
C ASN A 174 21.17 17.82 12.00
N GLY A 175 20.40 18.79 12.48
CA GLY A 175 19.33 19.41 11.68
C GLY A 175 17.97 18.76 11.87
N ASP A 176 17.05 19.07 10.95
CA ASP A 176 15.67 18.63 10.99
C ASP A 176 15.44 17.49 9.98
N ALA A 177 14.64 16.49 10.38
CA ALA A 177 14.21 15.43 9.48
C ALA A 177 13.27 15.94 8.39
N VAL A 178 13.32 15.30 7.23
CA VAL A 178 12.48 15.61 6.07
C VAL A 178 11.80 14.35 5.55
N SER A 179 10.56 14.49 5.09
CA SER A 179 9.73 13.36 4.67
C SER A 179 9.15 13.57 3.26
N TYR A 180 9.15 12.49 2.47
CA TYR A 180 8.71 12.46 1.09
C TYR A 180 7.81 11.24 0.83
N THR A 181 6.85 11.37 -0.07
CA THR A 181 6.08 10.23 -0.60
C THR A 181 6.10 10.33 -2.13
N PRO A 182 7.26 10.07 -2.77
CA PRO A 182 7.41 10.27 -4.21
C PRO A 182 6.53 9.31 -4.98
N GLU A 183 5.96 9.78 -6.10
CA GLU A 183 5.35 8.86 -7.08
C GLU A 183 6.42 7.96 -7.71
N VAL A 184 5.98 6.88 -8.37
CA VAL A 184 6.90 6.02 -9.14
C VAL A 184 7.58 6.86 -10.22
N ASP A 185 8.89 6.67 -10.38
CA ASP A 185 9.78 7.39 -11.32
C ASP A 185 10.14 8.85 -10.94
N GLU A 186 9.66 9.41 -9.82
CA GLU A 186 10.08 10.74 -9.33
C GLU A 186 11.28 10.66 -8.38
N GLY A 187 11.27 9.68 -7.47
CA GLY A 187 12.27 9.51 -6.42
C GLY A 187 12.26 10.65 -5.39
N ALA A 188 12.84 10.39 -4.22
CA ALA A 188 13.14 11.40 -3.20
C ALA A 188 14.63 11.33 -2.91
N TRP A 189 15.29 12.47 -2.79
CA TRP A 189 16.70 12.52 -2.45
C TRP A 189 17.00 13.79 -1.66
N GLU A 190 18.02 13.71 -0.82
CA GLU A 190 18.49 14.82 -0.01
C GLU A 190 19.99 14.75 0.22
N TYR A 191 20.58 15.92 0.45
CA TYR A 191 21.98 16.05 0.79
C TYR A 191 22.14 16.85 2.09
N PHE A 192 22.65 16.19 3.12
CA PHE A 192 22.88 16.79 4.43
C PHE A 192 24.34 17.18 4.57
N LEU A 193 24.59 18.47 4.80
CA LEU A 193 25.94 18.99 5.03
C LEU A 193 26.47 18.58 6.40
N LEU A 194 27.74 18.22 6.42
CA LEU A 194 28.55 17.95 7.60
C LEU A 194 29.01 19.27 8.20
N ASP A 195 28.57 19.57 9.42
CA ASP A 195 28.97 20.80 10.12
C ASP A 195 30.44 20.75 10.59
N ASP A 196 30.86 19.60 11.12
CA ASP A 196 32.20 19.38 11.67
C ASP A 196 32.64 17.92 11.44
N PRO A 197 33.75 17.68 10.72
CA PRO A 197 34.27 16.33 10.48
C PRO A 197 34.67 15.59 11.75
N GLU A 198 34.97 16.29 12.85
CA GLU A 198 35.27 15.65 14.14
C GLU A 198 34.03 15.04 14.80
N THR A 199 32.84 15.57 14.52
CA THR A 199 31.58 15.02 15.03
C THR A 199 30.98 13.96 14.11
N GLY A 200 31.32 14.00 12.83
CA GLY A 200 30.73 13.14 11.80
C GLY A 200 29.25 13.47 11.54
N LEU A 201 28.62 12.63 10.72
CA LEU A 201 27.21 12.75 10.34
C LEU A 201 26.62 11.36 10.11
N THR A 202 25.43 11.09 10.62
CA THR A 202 24.63 9.91 10.26
C THR A 202 23.25 10.33 9.78
N VAL A 203 22.68 9.63 8.82
CA VAL A 203 21.31 9.85 8.36
C VAL A 203 20.55 8.53 8.45
N ASP A 204 19.53 8.48 9.30
CA ASP A 204 18.60 7.37 9.36
C ASP A 204 17.56 7.52 8.24
N ILE A 205 17.37 6.47 7.46
CA ILE A 205 16.31 6.38 6.46
C ILE A 205 15.20 5.50 7.02
N LEU A 206 14.02 6.07 7.20
CA LEU A 206 12.82 5.36 7.65
C LEU A 206 11.86 5.20 6.47
N VAL A 207 11.24 4.02 6.37
CA VAL A 207 10.18 3.70 5.40
C VAL A 207 8.91 3.42 6.20
N ASP A 208 7.86 4.20 5.96
CA ASP A 208 6.59 4.17 6.72
C ASP A 208 6.79 4.23 8.25
N GLY A 209 7.80 5.00 8.68
CA GLY A 209 8.17 5.19 10.07
C GLY A 209 8.99 4.04 10.69
N GLU A 210 9.33 3.01 9.93
CA GLU A 210 10.24 1.94 10.37
C GLU A 210 11.66 2.18 9.84
N LEU A 211 12.68 2.03 10.69
CA LEU A 211 14.08 2.19 10.29
C LEU A 211 14.44 1.17 9.20
N TYR A 212 14.83 1.67 8.04
CA TYR A 212 15.26 0.87 6.89
C TYR A 212 16.78 0.69 6.87
N THR A 213 17.53 1.79 6.96
CA THR A 213 19.01 1.78 7.05
C THR A 213 19.53 3.08 7.67
N THR A 214 20.78 3.07 8.11
CA THR A 214 21.54 4.26 8.51
C THR A 214 22.70 4.44 7.55
N ILE A 215 22.91 5.67 7.06
CA ILE A 215 24.09 6.04 6.27
C ILE A 215 25.03 6.86 7.15
N GLU A 216 26.28 6.44 7.26
CA GLU A 216 27.29 7.11 8.09
C GLU A 216 28.31 7.82 7.20
N TRP A 217 28.70 9.03 7.59
CA TRP A 217 29.81 9.74 6.99
C TRP A 217 31.13 9.03 7.25
N VAL A 218 31.87 8.75 6.18
CA VAL A 218 33.14 8.04 6.26
C VAL A 218 34.30 9.02 6.34
N ASP A 219 34.98 9.03 7.48
CA ASP A 219 36.16 9.87 7.70
C ASP A 219 37.28 9.58 6.70
N ASN A 220 37.77 10.64 6.06
CA ASN A 220 38.90 10.63 5.16
C ASN A 220 39.81 11.82 5.51
N PRO A 221 41.11 11.62 5.74
CA PRO A 221 42.03 12.68 6.13
C PRO A 221 42.02 13.92 5.22
N LEU A 222 41.79 13.75 3.91
CA LEU A 222 41.72 14.88 2.98
C LEU A 222 40.44 15.70 3.12
N CYS A 223 39.37 15.14 3.69
CA CYS A 223 38.14 15.86 3.95
C CYS A 223 38.30 16.89 5.09
N HIS A 224 39.31 16.74 5.94
CA HIS A 224 39.66 17.76 6.94
C HIS A 224 40.31 19.00 6.32
N TYR A 225 40.68 18.95 5.04
CA TYR A 225 41.32 20.07 4.35
C TYR A 225 40.29 21.00 3.71
N VAL A 226 39.01 20.66 3.77
CA VAL A 226 37.96 21.44 3.13
C VAL A 226 36.65 21.41 3.92
N THR A 227 36.04 22.57 4.09
CA THR A 227 34.69 22.70 4.66
C THR A 227 33.82 23.50 3.71
N ALA A 228 32.51 23.24 3.73
CA ALA A 228 31.52 23.96 2.93
C ALA A 228 30.42 24.51 3.82
N GLU A 229 30.05 25.75 3.57
CA GLU A 229 28.86 26.39 4.15
C GLU A 229 27.92 26.76 3.00
N ALA A 230 26.64 26.44 3.14
CA ALA A 230 25.60 26.82 2.20
C ALA A 230 24.70 27.91 2.79
N ASP A 231 24.38 28.91 1.98
CA ASP A 231 23.39 29.93 2.29
C ASP A 231 22.54 30.26 1.06
N CYS A 232 21.64 31.23 1.16
CA CYS A 232 20.78 31.61 0.03
C CYS A 232 21.51 32.33 -1.11
N ASP A 233 22.76 32.78 -0.87
CA ASP A 233 23.59 33.47 -1.86
C ASP A 233 24.55 32.51 -2.57
N GLY A 234 24.73 31.27 -2.08
CA GLY A 234 25.46 30.20 -2.75
C GLY A 234 26.21 29.27 -1.79
N LEU A 235 27.38 28.80 -2.23
CA LEU A 235 28.28 27.94 -1.46
C LEU A 235 29.61 28.65 -1.18
N ASN A 236 30.08 28.54 0.05
CA ASN A 236 31.38 29.03 0.48
C ASN A 236 32.24 27.85 0.93
N PHE A 237 33.35 27.62 0.23
CA PHE A 237 34.33 26.60 0.55
C PHE A 237 35.51 27.23 1.25
N THR A 238 35.90 26.69 2.40
CA THR A 238 37.18 27.02 3.06
C THR A 238 38.13 25.85 2.87
N ILE A 239 39.20 26.08 2.12
CA ILE A 239 40.28 25.11 1.93
C ILE A 239 41.45 25.48 2.85
N SER A 240 41.97 24.51 3.60
CA SER A 240 43.11 24.71 4.50
C SER A 240 44.00 23.48 4.52
N VAL A 241 45.31 23.69 4.39
CA VAL A 241 46.31 22.63 4.51
C VAL A 241 47.02 22.81 5.85
N PRO A 242 47.10 21.78 6.71
CA PRO A 242 47.78 21.89 8.00
C PRO A 242 49.30 22.16 7.82
N GLU A 243 49.95 22.72 8.83
CA GLU A 243 51.39 23.07 8.76
C GLU A 243 52.30 21.87 8.48
N ASP A 244 51.92 20.68 8.96
CA ASP A 244 52.62 19.41 8.72
C ASP A 244 52.11 18.65 7.49
N GLY A 245 51.14 19.23 6.78
CA GLY A 245 50.60 18.70 5.53
C GLY A 245 51.56 18.82 4.35
N GLU A 246 51.10 18.33 3.20
CA GLU A 246 51.78 18.49 1.91
C GLU A 246 51.03 19.48 1.01
N GLU A 247 51.76 20.11 0.08
CA GLU A 247 51.15 20.98 -0.93
C GLU A 247 49.99 20.24 -1.60
N THR A 248 48.81 20.85 -1.57
CA THR A 248 47.56 20.24 -2.02
C THR A 248 46.95 21.10 -3.12
N THR A 249 46.45 20.47 -4.17
CA THR A 249 45.72 21.13 -5.25
C THR A 249 44.24 20.85 -5.11
N PHE A 250 43.44 21.90 -5.14
CA PHE A 250 41.99 21.84 -5.07
C PHE A 250 41.42 22.28 -6.41
N TYR A 251 40.49 21.48 -6.93
CA TYR A 251 39.77 21.74 -8.17
C TYR A 251 38.29 21.88 -7.85
N PHE A 252 37.65 22.89 -8.42
CA PHE A 252 36.21 23.11 -8.34
C PHE A 252 35.66 23.47 -9.70
N TYR A 253 34.53 22.89 -10.08
CA TYR A 253 33.74 23.32 -11.24
C TYR A 253 32.26 23.09 -10.96
N THR A 254 31.39 23.80 -11.67
CA THR A 254 29.95 23.75 -11.41
C THR A 254 29.20 22.99 -12.50
N SER A 255 27.99 22.54 -12.21
CA SER A 255 27.14 21.87 -13.21
C SER A 255 26.70 22.79 -14.36
N TYR A 256 26.73 24.11 -14.16
CA TYR A 256 26.34 25.11 -15.17
C TYR A 256 27.53 25.76 -15.90
N ASP A 257 28.75 25.64 -15.37
CA ASP A 257 29.95 26.21 -15.96
C ASP A 257 31.09 25.18 -15.91
N GLU A 258 31.55 24.76 -17.10
CA GLU A 258 32.69 23.85 -17.25
C GLU A 258 34.04 24.52 -16.91
N SER A 259 34.04 25.80 -16.52
CA SER A 259 35.25 26.48 -16.07
C SER A 259 35.74 25.93 -14.73
N GLU A 260 37.02 25.53 -14.70
CA GLU A 260 37.65 24.94 -13.53
C GLU A 260 38.40 26.01 -12.74
N THR A 261 38.08 26.11 -11.45
CA THR A 261 38.85 26.87 -10.47
C THR A 261 39.89 25.95 -9.85
N VAL A 262 41.17 26.28 -10.04
CA VAL A 262 42.30 25.48 -9.54
C VAL A 262 43.09 26.30 -8.53
N GLU A 263 43.15 25.82 -7.30
CA GLU A 263 43.90 26.45 -6.21
C GLU A 263 44.96 25.50 -5.66
N VAL A 264 46.22 25.91 -5.77
CA VAL A 264 47.33 25.25 -5.07
C VAL A 264 47.53 25.95 -3.73
N VAL A 265 47.55 25.18 -2.65
CA VAL A 265 47.67 25.68 -1.27
C VAL A 265 48.87 25.02 -0.60
N ALA A 266 49.77 25.86 -0.08
CA ALA A 266 50.94 25.39 0.65
C ALA A 266 50.58 24.97 2.09
N PRO A 267 51.40 24.14 2.74
CA PRO A 267 51.20 23.78 4.15
C PRO A 267 51.10 25.01 5.07
N GLY A 268 50.10 25.02 5.95
CA GLY A 268 49.81 26.12 6.87
C GLY A 268 49.00 27.27 6.26
N GLU A 269 48.61 27.19 5.00
CA GLU A 269 47.80 28.21 4.34
C GLU A 269 46.31 27.81 4.27
N SER A 270 45.46 28.84 4.14
CA SER A 270 44.03 28.71 3.94
C SER A 270 43.54 29.68 2.88
N LYS A 271 42.54 29.29 2.09
CA LYS A 271 41.83 30.14 1.13
C LYS A 271 40.33 29.88 1.20
N THR A 272 39.56 30.85 0.72
CA THR A 272 38.11 30.73 0.57
C THR A 272 37.74 30.84 -0.89
N ILE A 273 36.85 29.96 -1.34
CA ILE A 273 36.29 29.94 -2.70
C ILE A 273 34.79 30.10 -2.55
N THR A 274 34.24 31.13 -3.19
CA THR A 274 32.80 31.39 -3.18
C THR A 274 32.20 31.07 -4.53
N VAL A 275 31.19 30.21 -4.55
CA VAL A 275 30.39 29.87 -5.73
C VAL A 275 29.01 30.49 -5.55
N PRO A 276 28.71 31.62 -6.21
CA PRO A 276 27.45 32.33 -6.03
C PRO A 276 26.30 31.60 -6.73
N ALA A 277 25.12 31.66 -6.11
CA ALA A 277 23.87 31.19 -6.68
C ALA A 277 23.61 31.82 -8.05
N GLN A 278 23.26 30.98 -9.03
CA GLN A 278 22.93 31.43 -10.38
C GLN A 278 21.43 31.47 -10.55
N ASN A 279 20.85 32.67 -10.65
CA ASN A 279 19.43 32.90 -10.93
C ASN A 279 18.45 32.11 -10.03
N ASN A 280 18.87 31.71 -8.83
CA ASN A 280 18.06 30.89 -7.92
C ASN A 280 17.65 29.54 -8.54
N GLU A 281 18.51 28.97 -9.40
CA GLU A 281 18.39 27.62 -9.95
C GLU A 281 19.31 26.67 -9.18
N GLU A 282 18.88 25.42 -9.03
CA GLU A 282 19.68 24.35 -8.42
C GLU A 282 20.97 24.11 -9.21
N PHE A 283 22.07 23.86 -8.51
CA PHE A 283 23.34 23.49 -9.14
C PHE A 283 24.16 22.58 -8.24
N SER A 284 25.18 21.97 -8.84
CA SER A 284 26.16 21.16 -8.11
C SER A 284 27.55 21.73 -8.28
N VAL A 285 28.36 21.66 -7.22
CA VAL A 285 29.79 21.93 -7.27
C VAL A 285 30.52 20.59 -7.16
N PHE A 286 31.20 20.22 -8.23
CA PHE A 286 32.08 19.08 -8.24
C PHE A 286 33.46 19.52 -7.75
N TYR A 287 34.07 18.72 -6.89
CA TYR A 287 35.37 19.02 -6.33
C TYR A 287 36.32 17.84 -6.43
N TRP A 288 37.61 18.18 -6.44
CA TRP A 288 38.69 17.22 -6.37
C TRP A 288 39.81 17.80 -5.49
N VAL A 289 40.24 17.05 -4.48
CA VAL A 289 41.38 17.39 -3.63
C VAL A 289 42.49 16.40 -3.93
N GLU A 290 43.64 16.90 -4.36
CA GLU A 290 44.78 16.08 -4.78
C GLU A 290 46.05 16.43 -4.01
N THR A 291 46.70 15.39 -3.48
CA THR A 291 48.07 15.44 -2.97
C THR A 291 48.96 14.56 -3.84
N GLN A 292 50.26 14.44 -3.50
CA GLN A 292 51.14 13.52 -4.24
C GLN A 292 50.79 12.04 -4.04
N LYS A 293 50.05 11.69 -2.99
CA LYS A 293 49.81 10.30 -2.59
C LYS A 293 48.36 9.87 -2.73
N ASP A 294 47.44 10.77 -2.47
CA ASP A 294 46.03 10.49 -2.32
C ASP A 294 45.19 11.56 -3.01
N SER A 295 43.97 11.17 -3.41
CA SER A 295 42.97 12.09 -3.91
C SER A 295 41.57 11.71 -3.41
N VAL A 296 40.70 12.72 -3.28
CA VAL A 296 39.27 12.54 -3.00
C VAL A 296 38.48 13.45 -3.93
N TYR A 297 37.32 12.97 -4.36
CA TYR A 297 36.40 13.71 -5.22
C TYR A 297 34.97 13.54 -4.68
N GLY A 298 34.11 14.49 -5.02
CA GLY A 298 32.71 14.44 -4.64
C GLY A 298 31.91 15.56 -5.27
N GLU A 299 30.71 15.75 -4.74
CA GLU A 299 29.72 16.66 -5.29
C GLU A 299 28.91 17.29 -4.15
N VAL A 300 28.87 18.62 -4.13
CA VAL A 300 28.04 19.37 -3.19
C VAL A 300 26.89 20.00 -3.97
N PRO A 301 25.66 19.48 -3.86
CA PRO A 301 24.50 20.14 -4.42
C PRO A 301 24.15 21.39 -3.61
N TRP A 302 23.60 22.38 -4.29
CA TRP A 302 23.01 23.56 -3.68
C TRP A 302 21.58 23.71 -4.17
N THR A 303 20.66 23.85 -3.23
CA THR A 303 19.25 24.12 -3.51
C THR A 303 18.91 25.55 -3.14
N PRO A 304 18.11 26.25 -3.98
CA PRO A 304 17.68 27.59 -3.66
C PRO A 304 16.83 27.62 -2.40
N CYS A 305 17.05 28.64 -1.57
CA CYS A 305 16.18 28.87 -0.42
C CYS A 305 14.72 29.00 -0.88
N PRO A 306 13.77 28.39 -0.13
CA PRO A 306 12.36 28.61 -0.40
C PRO A 306 12.08 30.13 -0.35
N PRO A 307 11.26 30.66 -1.28
CA PRO A 307 10.95 32.08 -1.27
C PRO A 307 10.35 32.46 0.09
N GLU A 308 10.84 33.55 0.69
CA GLU A 308 10.25 34.07 1.93
C GLU A 308 8.73 34.18 1.73
N GLU A 309 7.96 33.41 2.49
CA GLU A 309 6.51 33.56 2.48
C GLU A 309 6.20 34.98 2.98
N THR A 310 5.94 35.90 2.05
CA THR A 310 5.21 37.12 2.40
C THR A 310 3.93 36.65 3.08
N PRO A 311 3.60 37.11 4.31
CA PRO A 311 2.40 36.65 5.00
C PRO A 311 1.20 36.96 4.11
N SER A 312 0.71 35.92 3.44
CA SER A 312 -0.47 35.99 2.62
C SER A 312 -1.61 36.35 3.57
N GLU A 313 -2.26 37.49 3.34
CA GLU A 313 -3.49 37.84 4.04
C GLU A 313 -4.41 36.64 3.94
N SER A 314 -4.70 36.01 5.08
CA SER A 314 -5.50 34.80 5.16
C SER A 314 -6.71 34.93 4.24
N PRO A 315 -6.84 34.11 3.18
CA PRO A 315 -8.11 34.01 2.51
C PRO A 315 -9.08 33.51 3.59
N SER A 316 -10.18 34.24 3.74
CA SER A 316 -11.28 33.86 4.65
C SER A 316 -11.55 32.36 4.51
N PRO A 317 -11.73 31.64 5.63
CA PRO A 317 -11.77 30.19 5.62
C PRO A 317 -12.84 29.73 4.63
N LYS A 318 -12.38 29.01 3.59
CA LYS A 318 -13.25 28.19 2.75
C LYS A 318 -14.04 27.30 3.70
N PRO A 319 -15.36 27.05 3.48
CA PRO A 319 -16.12 26.17 4.34
C PRO A 319 -15.43 24.79 4.33
N GLU A 320 -14.76 24.45 5.43
CA GLU A 320 -14.23 23.11 5.61
C GLU A 320 -15.43 22.17 5.62
N LEU A 321 -15.44 21.22 4.68
CA LEU A 321 -16.23 20.01 4.85
C LEU A 321 -15.87 19.42 6.21
N PRO A 322 -16.85 18.94 7.00
CA PRO A 322 -16.55 18.33 8.28
C PRO A 322 -15.54 17.22 8.02
N LYS A 323 -14.33 17.37 8.58
CA LYS A 323 -13.37 16.28 8.68
C LYS A 323 -14.12 15.16 9.40
N THR A 324 -14.52 14.13 8.65
CA THR A 324 -14.90 12.85 9.24
C THR A 324 -13.61 12.29 9.81
N GLY A 325 -13.29 12.72 11.02
CA GLY A 325 -12.19 12.16 11.79
C GLY A 325 -12.38 10.65 11.80
N SER A 326 -11.32 9.95 11.40
CA SER A 326 -11.14 8.52 11.58
C SER A 326 -11.54 8.14 13.01
N SER A 327 -12.78 7.71 13.17
CA SER A 327 -13.34 7.23 14.44
C SER A 327 -13.11 5.73 14.61
N LEU A 328 -12.31 5.12 13.74
CA LEU A 328 -12.10 3.66 13.70
C LEU A 328 -10.88 3.17 14.49
N SER A 329 -9.88 4.00 14.78
CA SER A 329 -8.72 3.57 15.60
C SER A 329 -8.94 3.67 17.11
N ILE A 330 -9.97 4.38 17.59
CA ILE A 330 -10.31 4.44 19.04
C ILE A 330 -11.28 3.32 19.45
N MET A 331 -11.92 2.59 18.52
CA MET A 331 -12.83 1.49 18.86
C MET A 331 -12.20 0.09 18.97
N ILE A 332 -10.91 -0.08 18.70
CA ILE A 332 -10.24 -1.39 18.86
C ILE A 332 -9.62 -1.53 20.27
N GLY A 333 -9.31 -0.44 20.97
CA GLY A 333 -8.77 -0.49 22.34
C GLY A 333 -9.79 -0.84 23.44
N SER A 334 -11.09 -0.58 23.21
CA SER A 334 -12.13 -0.76 24.25
C SER A 334 -12.72 -2.18 24.30
N ALA A 335 -12.68 -2.92 23.18
CA ALA A 335 -13.18 -4.30 23.13
C ALA A 335 -12.25 -5.28 23.87
N ALA A 336 -10.94 -5.15 23.73
CA ALA A 336 -9.97 -6.01 24.42
C ALA A 336 -10.04 -5.85 25.95
N ALA A 337 -10.19 -4.61 26.44
CA ALA A 337 -10.32 -4.33 27.87
C ALA A 337 -11.62 -4.92 28.47
N LEU A 338 -12.73 -4.89 27.73
CA LEU A 338 -14.00 -5.50 28.16
C LEU A 338 -13.95 -7.03 28.19
N ILE A 339 -13.25 -7.66 27.24
CA ILE A 339 -13.06 -9.13 27.22
C ILE A 339 -12.21 -9.57 28.42
N VAL A 340 -11.13 -8.85 28.74
CA VAL A 340 -10.30 -9.14 29.92
C VAL A 340 -11.09 -8.93 31.21
N ALA A 341 -11.87 -7.85 31.32
CA ALA A 341 -12.72 -7.60 32.49
C ALA A 341 -13.80 -8.67 32.67
N ALA A 342 -14.46 -9.11 31.58
CA ALA A 342 -15.46 -10.18 31.61
C ALA A 342 -14.84 -11.53 32.02
N GLY A 343 -13.62 -11.84 31.55
CA GLY A 343 -12.87 -13.03 31.94
C GLY A 343 -12.57 -13.07 33.44
N VAL A 344 -12.15 -11.93 34.02
CA VAL A 344 -11.88 -11.80 35.47
C VAL A 344 -13.16 -11.97 36.29
N ILE A 345 -14.27 -11.36 35.86
CA ILE A 345 -15.57 -11.48 36.54
C ILE A 345 -16.07 -12.93 36.50
N PHE A 346 -15.98 -13.60 35.35
CA PHE A 346 -16.37 -15.00 35.21
C PHE A 346 -15.53 -15.92 36.11
N PHE A 347 -14.22 -15.69 36.20
CA PHE A 347 -13.32 -16.47 37.06
C PHE A 347 -13.63 -16.26 38.56
N LEU A 348 -13.94 -15.03 38.98
CA LEU A 348 -14.34 -14.72 40.35
C LEU A 348 -15.71 -15.34 40.71
N MET A 349 -16.68 -15.34 39.80
CA MET A 349 -17.97 -16.00 40.01
C MET A 349 -17.81 -17.53 40.11
N ARG A 350 -16.99 -18.14 39.25
CA ARG A 350 -16.69 -19.57 39.31
C ARG A 350 -16.01 -19.95 40.63
N ARG A 351 -15.09 -19.12 41.12
CA ARG A 351 -14.41 -19.33 42.40
C ARG A 351 -15.34 -19.17 43.62
N ARG A 352 -16.34 -18.26 43.56
CA ARG A 352 -17.35 -18.14 44.62
C ARG A 352 -18.29 -19.34 44.68
N ARG A 353 -18.65 -19.93 43.53
CA ARG A 353 -19.54 -21.10 43.49
C ARG A 353 -18.89 -22.36 44.07
N ALA A 354 -17.59 -22.55 43.84
CA ALA A 354 -16.83 -23.66 44.44
C ALA A 354 -16.61 -23.53 45.96
N ALA A 355 -16.84 -22.36 46.54
CA ALA A 355 -16.68 -22.10 47.98
C ALA A 355 -18.01 -22.11 48.76
N GLN A 356 -19.14 -22.45 48.12
CA GLN A 356 -20.44 -22.61 48.78
C GLN A 356 -20.87 -24.07 49.01
N ASP A 357 -20.05 -25.04 48.61
CA ASP A 357 -20.24 -26.47 48.91
C ASP A 357 -19.33 -26.92 50.07
N TRP A 358 -19.49 -26.32 51.25
CA TRP A 358 -18.93 -26.84 52.52
C TRP A 358 -19.98 -26.86 53.63
#